data_AF-A0A6L8K478-F1
#
_entry.id   AF-A0A6L8K478-F1
#
_cell.length_a   1.000
_cell.length_b   1.000
_cell.length_c   1.000
_cell.angle_alpha   90.00
_cell.angle_beta   90.00
_cell.angle_gamma   90.00
#
_symmetry.space_group_name_H-M   'P 1'
#
loop_
_entity.id
_entity.type
_entity.pdbx_description
1 polymer ?
#
loop_
_entity_poly.entity_id
_entity_poly.type
_entity_poly.pdbx_seq_one_letter_code
_entity_poly.pdbx_strand_id
1 'polypeptide(L)'
;MRTRTMLVRWIYGVVAGHLMVGVLLPLCADMAITDAYRRSIEGFFFGGEVPQAGRALHSWWISLFGPTVQAAAIWMAGLAVIGDKQRNAFAWLMLILGLIVWAPQDMLISARAHCWINLWIDLAALATMLPPLLWLCKLDWEIKKVTS
;
A
#
# COMPACT_ATOMS: atom_id res chain seq x y z
N MET A 1 9.87 -12.93 -22.31
CA MET A 1 8.56 -13.34 -21.74
C MET A 1 8.63 -13.79 -20.28
N ARG A 2 9.58 -14.65 -19.88
CA ARG A 2 9.73 -15.15 -18.48
C ARG A 2 9.76 -14.05 -17.41
N THR A 3 10.54 -12.98 -17.63
CA THR A 3 10.64 -11.83 -16.69
C THR A 3 9.30 -11.13 -16.49
N ARG A 4 8.56 -10.80 -17.57
CA ARG A 4 7.23 -10.16 -17.48
C ARG A 4 6.28 -11.01 -16.64
N THR A 5 6.21 -12.31 -16.90
CA THR A 5 5.34 -13.24 -16.16
C THR A 5 5.67 -13.26 -14.66
N MET A 6 6.95 -13.23 -14.29
CA MET A 6 7.36 -13.15 -12.89
C MET A 6 6.92 -11.83 -12.24
N LEU A 7 7.10 -10.71 -12.93
CA LEU A 7 6.69 -9.40 -12.43
C LEU A 7 5.16 -9.29 -12.27
N VAL A 8 4.39 -9.82 -13.22
CA VAL A 8 2.91 -9.86 -13.08
C VAL A 8 2.49 -10.72 -11.89
N ARG A 9 3.08 -11.91 -11.73
CA ARG A 9 2.81 -12.78 -10.57
C ARG A 9 3.18 -12.08 -9.24
N TRP A 10 4.27 -11.34 -9.24
CA TRP A 10 4.66 -10.52 -8.10
C TRP A 10 3.60 -9.46 -7.78
N ILE A 11 3.12 -8.70 -8.77
CA ILE A 11 2.05 -7.70 -8.56
C ILE A 11 0.78 -8.36 -8.03
N TYR A 12 0.37 -9.54 -8.53
CA TYR A 12 -0.75 -10.27 -7.95
C TYR A 12 -0.51 -10.70 -6.51
N GLY A 13 0.71 -11.15 -6.18
CA GLY A 13 1.09 -11.44 -4.80
C GLY A 13 0.98 -10.21 -3.89
N VAL A 14 1.42 -9.04 -4.36
CA VAL A 14 1.30 -7.78 -3.63
C VAL A 14 -0.17 -7.38 -3.44
N VAL A 15 -1.01 -7.50 -4.47
CA VAL A 15 -2.45 -7.25 -4.38
C VAL A 15 -3.12 -8.15 -3.35
N ALA A 16 -2.80 -9.45 -3.37
CA ALA A 16 -3.30 -10.40 -2.37
C ALA A 16 -2.82 -10.02 -0.96
N GLY A 17 -1.56 -9.61 -0.81
CA GLY A 17 -1.03 -9.09 0.44
C GLY A 17 -1.81 -7.89 0.97
N HIS A 18 -2.13 -6.92 0.12
CA HIS A 18 -2.94 -5.75 0.53
C HIS A 18 -4.37 -6.14 0.92
N LEU A 19 -5.02 -7.06 0.19
CA LEU A 19 -6.32 -7.60 0.58
C LEU A 19 -6.27 -8.25 1.96
N MET A 20 -5.25 -9.09 2.20
CA MET A 20 -5.06 -9.76 3.49
C MET A 20 -4.81 -8.74 4.60
N VAL A 21 -3.91 -7.77 4.41
CA VAL A 21 -3.66 -6.70 5.39
C VAL A 21 -4.94 -5.93 5.69
N GLY A 22 -5.71 -5.57 4.67
CA GLY A 22 -6.98 -4.88 4.87
C GLY A 22 -8.02 -5.70 5.65
N VAL A 23 -7.98 -7.04 5.59
CA VAL A 23 -8.81 -7.93 6.43
C VAL A 23 -8.26 -8.05 7.85
N LEU A 24 -6.93 -8.08 8.00
CA LEU A 24 -6.27 -8.28 9.28
C LEU A 24 -6.28 -7.02 10.16
N LEU A 25 -6.23 -5.83 9.56
CA LEU A 25 -6.18 -4.56 10.31
C LEU A 25 -7.34 -4.41 11.32
N PRO A 26 -8.62 -4.62 10.96
CA PRO A 26 -9.73 -4.59 11.92
C PRO A 26 -9.69 -5.74 12.93
N LEU A 27 -9.25 -6.93 12.53
CA LEU A 27 -9.24 -8.11 13.38
C LEU A 27 -8.14 -8.05 14.45
N CYS A 28 -7.05 -7.35 14.16
CA CYS A 28 -5.89 -7.23 15.03
C CYS A 28 -5.73 -5.83 15.63
N ALA A 29 -6.74 -4.96 15.47
CA ALA A 29 -6.64 -3.55 15.86
C ALA A 29 -6.41 -3.31 17.35
N ASP A 30 -6.79 -4.25 18.22
CA ASP A 30 -6.59 -4.21 19.67
C ASP A 30 -5.56 -5.24 20.18
N MET A 31 -4.90 -5.95 19.28
CA MET A 31 -3.95 -7.01 19.64
C MET A 31 -2.56 -6.46 19.95
N ALA A 32 -1.71 -7.31 20.54
CA ALA A 32 -0.32 -6.96 20.85
C ALA A 32 0.54 -6.69 19.60
N ILE A 33 0.17 -7.25 18.44
CA ILE A 33 0.89 -7.02 17.18
C ILE A 33 0.83 -5.55 16.72
N THR A 34 -0.23 -4.83 17.10
CA THR A 34 -0.45 -3.41 16.81
C THR A 34 -0.10 -2.50 17.99
N ASP A 35 0.28 -3.05 19.15
CA ASP A 35 0.66 -2.27 20.35
C ASP A 35 1.84 -1.35 20.09
N ALA A 36 2.92 -1.88 19.49
CA ALA A 36 4.13 -1.10 19.23
C ALA A 36 3.84 0.08 18.29
N TYR A 37 2.99 -0.15 17.29
CA TYR A 37 2.51 0.88 16.37
C TYR A 37 1.68 1.94 17.10
N ARG A 38 0.64 1.54 17.86
CA ARG A 38 -0.20 2.47 18.63
C ARG A 38 0.63 3.30 19.60
N ARG A 39 1.51 2.67 20.39
CA ARG A 39 2.35 3.36 21.38
C ARG A 39 3.29 4.39 20.74
N SER A 40 3.80 4.12 19.53
CA SER A 40 4.61 5.09 18.80
C SER A 40 3.83 6.36 18.47
N ILE A 41 2.57 6.22 18.05
CA ILE A 41 1.70 7.35 17.73
C ILE A 41 1.27 8.06 19.02
N GLU A 42 0.80 7.29 19.99
CA GLU A 42 0.36 7.78 21.28
C GLU A 42 1.43 8.57 22.03
N GLY A 43 2.68 8.09 22.01
CA GLY A 43 3.81 8.77 22.63
C GLY A 43 4.03 10.18 22.06
N PHE A 44 3.83 10.36 20.74
CA PHE A 44 3.93 11.69 20.12
C PHE A 44 2.76 12.61 20.52
N PHE A 45 1.52 12.11 20.47
CA PHE A 45 0.34 12.95 20.67
C PHE A 45 0.00 13.24 22.14
N PHE A 46 0.31 12.33 23.06
CA PHE A 46 -0.09 12.47 24.47
C PHE A 46 1.08 12.73 25.43
N GLY A 47 2.33 12.45 25.03
CA GLY A 47 3.52 12.76 25.83
C GLY A 47 3.57 12.12 27.23
N GLY A 48 2.70 11.13 27.53
CA GLY A 48 2.48 10.57 28.86
C GLY A 48 1.40 9.48 28.87
N GLU A 49 0.71 9.28 30.00
CA GLU A 49 -0.39 8.31 30.07
C GLU A 49 -1.50 8.64 29.07
N VAL A 50 -1.79 7.68 28.20
CA VAL A 50 -2.80 7.83 27.16
C VAL A 50 -4.19 7.62 27.78
N PRO A 51 -5.11 8.60 27.65
CA PRO A 51 -6.49 8.44 28.07
C PRO A 51 -7.13 7.22 27.40
N GLN A 52 -8.00 6.52 28.11
CA GLN A 52 -8.69 5.34 27.58
C GLN A 52 -9.41 5.64 26.25
N ALA A 53 -10.06 6.81 26.16
CA ALA A 53 -10.72 7.26 24.93
C ALA A 53 -9.73 7.45 23.76
N GLY A 54 -8.49 7.89 24.03
CA GLY A 54 -7.44 8.03 23.01
C GLY A 54 -7.02 6.68 22.45
N ARG A 55 -6.86 5.67 23.31
CA ARG A 55 -6.55 4.29 22.86
C ARG A 55 -7.68 3.71 22.01
N ALA A 56 -8.94 3.87 22.47
CA ALA A 56 -10.11 3.42 21.72
C ALA A 56 -10.21 4.10 20.35
N LEU A 57 -9.90 5.41 20.27
CA LEU A 57 -9.86 6.16 19.01
C LEU A 57 -8.79 5.62 18.05
N HIS A 58 -7.60 5.27 18.54
CA HIS A 58 -6.55 4.69 17.69
C HIS A 58 -6.90 3.29 17.18
N SER A 59 -7.44 2.42 18.03
CA SER A 59 -7.93 1.11 17.60
C SER A 59 -9.04 1.24 16.57
N TRP A 60 -9.94 2.21 16.75
CA TRP A 60 -10.99 2.52 15.78
C TRP A 60 -10.40 2.97 14.44
N TRP A 61 -9.41 3.88 14.44
CA TRP A 61 -8.73 4.31 13.22
C TRP A 61 -8.04 3.15 12.49
N ILE A 62 -7.25 2.34 13.21
CA ILE A 62 -6.59 1.16 12.62
C ILE A 62 -7.62 0.23 11.97
N SER A 63 -8.75 0.01 12.66
CA SER A 63 -9.84 -0.80 12.12
C SER A 63 -10.46 -0.19 10.87
N LEU A 64 -10.68 1.13 10.85
CA LEU A 64 -11.27 1.84 9.72
C LEU A 64 -10.36 1.84 8.48
N PHE A 65 -9.04 1.86 8.67
CA PHE A 65 -8.08 1.74 7.57
C PHE A 65 -8.18 0.40 6.84
N GLY A 66 -8.56 -0.68 7.53
CA GLY A 66 -8.68 -2.02 6.94
C GLY A 66 -9.55 -2.07 5.67
N PRO A 67 -10.86 -1.74 5.75
CA PRO A 67 -11.74 -1.68 4.58
C PRO A 67 -11.24 -0.73 3.48
N THR A 68 -10.60 0.38 3.84
CA THR A 68 -10.01 1.33 2.87
C THR A 68 -8.88 0.67 2.07
N VAL A 69 -7.97 -0.05 2.75
CA VAL A 69 -6.90 -0.82 2.12
C VAL A 69 -7.46 -1.94 1.24
N GLN A 70 -8.53 -2.62 1.67
CA GLN A 70 -9.18 -3.65 0.84
C GLN A 70 -9.79 -3.05 -0.44
N ALA A 71 -10.51 -1.93 -0.34
CA ALA A 71 -11.09 -1.26 -1.49
C ALA A 71 -10.01 -0.84 -2.50
N ALA A 72 -8.91 -0.26 -2.02
CA ALA A 72 -7.75 0.07 -2.84
C ALA A 72 -7.17 -1.20 -3.52
N ALA A 73 -7.04 -2.29 -2.76
CA ALA A 73 -6.52 -3.56 -3.30
C ALA A 73 -7.43 -4.17 -4.39
N ILE A 74 -8.76 -4.00 -4.29
CA ILE A 74 -9.70 -4.41 -5.34
C ILE A 74 -9.45 -3.61 -6.63
N TRP A 75 -9.30 -2.29 -6.54
CA TRP A 75 -8.97 -1.47 -7.71
C TRP A 75 -7.59 -1.81 -8.28
N MET A 76 -6.62 -2.10 -7.41
CA MET A 76 -5.31 -2.58 -7.83
C MET A 76 -5.42 -3.90 -8.58
N ALA A 77 -6.25 -4.84 -8.11
CA ALA A 77 -6.50 -6.11 -8.79
C ALA A 77 -7.09 -5.88 -10.20
N GLY A 78 -8.09 -5.00 -10.31
CA GLY A 78 -8.70 -4.65 -11.59
C GLY A 78 -7.68 -4.10 -12.59
N LEU A 79 -6.87 -3.12 -12.17
CA LEU A 79 -5.82 -2.55 -13.02
C LEU A 79 -4.74 -3.58 -13.37
N ALA A 80 -4.35 -4.45 -12.42
CA ALA A 80 -3.37 -5.50 -12.68
C ALA A 80 -3.89 -6.55 -13.68
N VAL A 81 -5.18 -6.90 -13.63
CA VAL A 81 -5.83 -7.79 -14.61
C VAL A 81 -5.86 -7.14 -15.99
N ILE A 82 -6.23 -5.85 -16.09
CA ILE A 82 -6.22 -5.12 -17.36
C ILE A 82 -4.78 -5.06 -17.92
N GLY A 83 -3.81 -4.68 -17.10
CA GLY A 83 -2.40 -4.63 -17.48
C GLY A 83 -1.87 -5.98 -17.97
N ASP A 84 -2.18 -7.07 -17.25
CA ASP A 84 -1.74 -8.41 -17.65
C ASP A 84 -2.39 -8.85 -18.96
N LYS A 85 -3.73 -8.91 -19.00
CA LYS A 85 -4.49 -9.55 -20.08
C LYS A 85 -4.44 -8.77 -21.39
N GLN A 86 -4.41 -7.44 -21.31
CA GLN A 86 -4.43 -6.58 -22.49
C GLN A 86 -3.04 -6.04 -22.85
N ARG A 87 -1.99 -6.37 -22.08
CA ARG A 87 -0.65 -5.76 -22.19
C ARG A 87 -0.75 -4.23 -22.20
N ASN A 88 -1.55 -3.69 -21.29
CA ASN A 88 -1.89 -2.29 -21.26
C ASN A 88 -0.93 -1.51 -20.35
N ALA A 89 0.04 -0.82 -20.96
CA ALA A 89 1.00 0.01 -20.24
C ALA A 89 0.36 1.13 -19.40
N PHE A 90 -0.79 1.66 -19.85
CA PHE A 90 -1.52 2.69 -19.11
C PHE A 90 -2.07 2.15 -17.77
N ALA A 91 -2.47 0.88 -17.71
CA ALA A 91 -2.93 0.28 -16.45
C ALA A 91 -1.80 0.22 -15.40
N TRP A 92 -0.59 -0.14 -15.82
CA TRP A 92 0.60 -0.07 -14.94
C TRP A 92 0.92 1.37 -14.53
N LEU A 93 0.82 2.32 -15.46
CA LEU A 93 1.01 3.74 -15.18
C LEU A 93 0.03 4.27 -14.14
N MET A 94 -1.25 3.87 -14.19
CA MET A 94 -2.24 4.30 -13.19
C MET A 94 -1.91 3.80 -11.79
N LEU A 95 -1.40 2.57 -11.65
CA LEU A 95 -0.90 2.07 -10.36
C LEU A 95 0.28 2.89 -9.85
N ILE A 96 1.22 3.25 -10.74
CA ILE A 96 2.37 4.10 -10.40
C ILE A 96 1.92 5.49 -9.94
N LEU A 97 1.00 6.13 -10.67
CA LEU A 97 0.47 7.43 -10.30
C LEU A 97 -0.25 7.39 -8.95
N GLY A 98 -1.00 6.33 -8.67
CA GLY A 98 -1.60 6.12 -7.35
C GLY A 98 -0.56 6.13 -6.23
N LEU A 99 0.56 5.42 -6.41
CA LEU A 99 1.67 5.40 -5.44
C LEU A 99 2.35 6.77 -5.29
N ILE A 100 2.60 7.47 -6.40
CA ILE A 100 3.25 8.79 -6.41
C ILE A 100 2.36 9.85 -5.75
N VAL A 101 1.03 9.74 -5.86
CA VAL A 101 0.11 10.65 -5.18
C VAL A 101 0.00 10.30 -3.71
N TRP A 102 -0.19 9.03 -3.36
CA TRP A 102 -0.43 8.60 -1.99
C TRP A 102 0.82 8.74 -1.10
N ALA A 103 1.92 8.07 -1.45
CA ALA A 103 3.03 7.87 -0.52
C ALA A 103 3.70 9.19 -0.07
N PRO A 104 3.98 10.19 -0.94
CA PRO A 104 4.57 11.44 -0.47
C PRO A 104 3.70 12.20 0.53
N GLN A 105 2.36 12.15 0.36
CA GLN A 105 1.44 12.80 1.29
C GLN A 105 1.41 12.08 2.63
N ASP A 106 1.29 10.75 2.61
CA ASP A 106 1.28 9.92 3.82
C ASP A 106 2.57 10.07 4.63
N MET A 107 3.72 9.94 3.95
CA MET A 107 5.04 10.10 4.54
C MET A 107 5.24 11.51 5.10
N LEU A 108 4.79 12.57 4.42
CA LEU A 108 4.91 13.95 4.91
C LEU A 108 4.08 14.18 6.17
N ILE A 109 2.83 13.70 6.19
CA ILE A 109 1.95 13.80 7.37
C ILE A 109 2.57 13.03 8.54
N SER A 110 3.04 11.82 8.29
CA SER A 110 3.68 10.95 9.28
C SER A 110 4.99 11.54 9.83
N ALA A 111 5.81 12.15 8.97
CA ALA A 111 7.07 12.78 9.37
C ALA A 111 6.84 13.99 10.30
N ARG A 112 5.80 14.80 10.03
CA ARG A 112 5.40 15.91 10.91
C ARG A 112 4.98 15.45 12.30
N ALA A 113 4.50 14.21 12.41
CA ALA A 113 4.12 13.57 13.67
C ALA A 113 5.20 12.64 14.25
N HIS A 114 6.44 12.67 13.72
CA HIS A 114 7.53 11.75 14.10
C HIS A 114 7.15 10.25 14.11
N CYS A 115 6.16 9.86 13.30
CA CYS A 115 5.67 8.50 13.19
C CYS A 115 6.54 7.69 12.22
N TRP A 116 7.78 7.43 12.60
CA TRP A 116 8.79 6.78 11.74
C TRP A 116 8.37 5.41 11.22
N ILE A 117 7.56 4.68 11.98
CA ILE A 117 7.06 3.37 11.55
C ILE A 117 6.22 3.46 10.26
N ASN A 118 5.43 4.54 10.07
CA ASN A 118 4.68 4.75 8.83
C ASN A 118 5.64 4.96 7.65
N LEU A 119 6.69 5.76 7.82
CA LEU A 119 7.68 5.99 6.77
C LEU A 119 8.35 4.70 6.30
N TRP A 120 8.65 3.79 7.23
CA TRP A 120 9.22 2.48 6.90
C TRP A 120 8.22 1.59 6.16
N ILE A 121 6.95 1.59 6.56
CA ILE A 121 5.89 0.85 5.89
C ILE A 121 5.69 1.39 4.46
N ASP A 122 5.62 2.70 4.28
CA ASP A 122 5.44 3.35 2.98
C ASP A 122 6.63 3.09 2.06
N LEU A 123 7.86 3.18 2.60
CA LEU A 123 9.07 2.88 1.85
C LEU A 123 9.10 1.41 1.39
N ALA A 124 8.68 0.49 2.25
CA ALA A 124 8.57 -0.92 1.90
C ALA A 124 7.52 -1.14 0.79
N ALA A 125 6.35 -0.49 0.88
CA ALA A 125 5.33 -0.57 -0.16
C ALA A 125 5.85 -0.04 -1.51
N LEU A 126 6.50 1.13 -1.52
CA LEU A 126 7.12 1.71 -2.72
C LEU A 126 8.21 0.82 -3.30
N ALA A 127 9.12 0.30 -2.48
CA ALA A 127 10.20 -0.58 -2.92
C ALA A 127 9.67 -1.90 -3.51
N THR A 128 8.55 -2.41 -2.98
CA THR A 128 7.92 -3.66 -3.42
C THR A 128 7.16 -3.48 -4.74
N MET A 129 6.57 -2.31 -4.98
CA MET A 129 5.67 -2.09 -6.11
C MET A 129 6.28 -1.29 -7.26
N LEU A 130 7.04 -0.24 -6.97
CA LEU A 130 7.46 0.71 -7.99
C LEU A 130 8.42 0.10 -9.02
N PRO A 131 9.47 -0.66 -8.64
CA PRO A 131 10.36 -1.29 -9.62
C PRO A 131 9.64 -2.26 -10.59
N PRO A 132 8.82 -3.23 -10.14
CA PRO A 132 8.13 -4.13 -11.06
C PRO A 132 7.11 -3.39 -11.94
N LEU A 133 6.40 -2.39 -11.41
CA LEU A 133 5.44 -1.61 -12.19
C LEU A 133 6.11 -0.78 -13.29
N LEU A 134 7.22 -0.08 -12.98
CA LEU A 134 7.98 0.68 -13.97
C LEU A 134 8.49 -0.23 -15.08
N TRP A 135 8.97 -1.42 -14.72
CA TRP A 135 9.47 -2.39 -15.70
C TRP A 135 8.35 -2.96 -16.58
N LEU A 136 7.21 -3.32 -16.00
CA LEU A 136 6.02 -3.77 -16.75
C LEU A 136 5.50 -2.69 -17.70
N CYS A 137 5.43 -1.44 -17.23
CA CYS A 137 5.02 -0.28 -18.02
C CYS A 137 5.94 -0.11 -19.25
N LYS A 138 7.27 -0.13 -19.03
CA LYS A 138 8.26 -0.04 -20.12
C LYS A 138 8.09 -1.17 -21.14
N LEU A 139 8.00 -2.43 -20.68
CA LEU A 139 7.90 -3.60 -21.56
C LEU A 139 6.65 -3.53 -22.45
N ASP A 140 5.49 -3.21 -21.87
CA ASP A 140 4.24 -3.20 -22.60
C ASP A 140 4.13 -1.97 -23.54
N TRP A 141 4.83 -0.87 -23.23
CA TRP A 141 4.93 0.30 -24.14
C TRP A 141 5.75 -0.01 -25.39
N GLU A 142 6.88 -0.69 -25.22
CA GLU A 142 7.75 -1.08 -26.34
C GLU A 142 7.04 -2.09 -27.26
N ILE A 143 6.26 -3.02 -26.70
CA ILE A 143 5.43 -3.93 -27.50
C ILE A 143 4.42 -3.15 -28.35
N LYS A 144 3.73 -2.17 -27.76
CA LYS A 144 2.73 -1.37 -28.48
C LYS A 144 3.32 -0.64 -29.69
N LYS A 145 4.52 -0.05 -29.54
CA LYS A 145 5.23 0.67 -30.63
C LYS A 145 5.61 -0.25 -31.80
N VAL A 146 5.94 -1.51 -31.54
CA VAL A 146 6.33 -2.47 -32.59
C VAL A 146 5.11 -2.98 -33.37
N THR A 147 3.94 -3.01 -32.73
CA THR A 147 2.69 -3.52 -33.32
C THR A 147 1.81 -2.45 -33.98
N SER A 148 2.20 -1.18 -33.90
CA SER A 148 1.51 -0.02 -34.50
C SER A 148 2.20 0.44 -35.76
#